data_AF-A0A759WBS0-F1
#
_entry.id   AF-A0A759WBS0-F1
#
_cell.length_a   1.000
_cell.length_b   1.000
_cell.length_c   1.000
_cell.angle_alpha   90.00
_cell.angle_beta   90.00
_cell.angle_gamma   90.00
#
_symmetry.space_group_name_H-M   'P 1'
#
loop_
_entity.id
_entity.type
_entity.pdbx_description
1 polymer ?
#
loop_
_entity_poly.entity_id
_entity_poly.type
_entity_poly.pdbx_seq_one_letter_code
_entity_poly.pdbx_strand_id
1 'polypeptide(L)'
;MTMQLQLVRHTSGILLPATPQTTEILTTKIRPGAVLEADFRQVRNPLFHRKFFSLLNLGFEYWTPAGGAITDSERRLVTGYAKYLAYYGGNPQALMNSAEMYLARVADKRAASISICKSFDAYRAWVTVEAGYFDVVEMPDGSIRKVAKSISFAKMDETEFQGLYEAAFDVLWRWILSRAFKSPEEAENVAIQLMGYAG
;
A
#
# COMPACT_ATOMS: atom_id res chain seq x y z
N MET A 1 -17.75 7.71 14.56
CA MET A 1 -17.66 9.10 14.08
C MET A 1 -16.28 9.63 14.42
N THR A 2 -15.40 9.75 13.44
CA THR A 2 -14.11 10.43 13.57
C THR A 2 -14.40 11.93 13.66
N MET A 3 -14.02 12.58 14.76
CA MET A 3 -14.18 14.03 14.92
C MET A 3 -12.79 14.69 14.83
N GLN A 4 -12.63 15.66 13.94
CA GLN A 4 -11.44 16.50 13.88
C GLN A 4 -11.58 17.65 14.89
N LEU A 5 -10.66 17.73 15.85
CA LEU A 5 -10.55 18.83 16.79
C LEU A 5 -9.36 19.70 16.39
N GLN A 6 -9.55 21.02 16.32
CA GLN A 6 -8.47 21.96 16.04
C GLN A 6 -8.00 22.58 17.36
N LEU A 7 -6.74 22.36 17.72
CA LEU A 7 -6.15 22.78 18.99
C LEU A 7 -4.91 23.64 18.74
N VAL A 8 -4.77 24.75 19.48
CA VAL A 8 -3.58 25.59 19.49
C VAL A 8 -2.75 25.30 20.73
N ARG A 9 -1.45 25.12 20.54
CA ARG A 9 -0.47 24.98 21.62
C ARG A 9 -0.23 26.33 22.29
N HIS A 10 -0.57 26.44 23.56
CA HIS A 10 -0.15 27.56 24.40
C HIS A 10 1.28 27.33 24.93
N THR A 11 1.99 28.41 25.26
CA THR A 11 3.40 28.37 25.74
C THR A 11 3.57 27.56 27.03
N SER A 12 2.50 27.42 27.82
CA SER A 12 2.46 26.59 29.04
C SER A 12 2.26 25.09 28.81
N GLY A 13 2.21 24.63 27.55
CA GLY A 13 1.98 23.22 27.21
C GLY A 13 0.51 22.78 27.25
N ILE A 14 -0.41 23.71 27.49
CA ILE A 14 -1.86 23.49 27.45
C ILE A 14 -2.34 23.60 26.00
N LEU A 15 -3.25 22.71 25.59
CA LEU A 15 -3.92 22.76 24.30
C LEU A 15 -5.25 23.51 24.45
N LEU A 16 -5.42 24.58 23.69
CA LEU A 16 -6.64 25.38 23.67
C LEU A 16 -7.44 25.10 22.40
N PRO A 17 -8.78 25.07 22.44
CA PRO A 17 -9.58 24.99 21.23
C PRO A 17 -9.29 26.19 20.31
N ALA A 18 -8.97 25.89 19.05
CA ALA A 18 -8.67 26.89 18.03
C ALA A 18 -9.93 27.56 17.46
N THR A 19 -11.07 26.84 17.50
CA THR A 19 -12.33 27.28 16.90
C THR A 19 -13.48 27.20 17.90
N PRO A 20 -14.51 28.08 17.77
CA PRO A 20 -15.69 28.05 18.64
C PRO A 20 -16.40 26.69 18.63
N GLN A 21 -16.40 26.01 17.49
CA GLN A 21 -16.94 24.66 17.34
C GLN A 21 -16.18 23.63 18.18
N THR A 22 -14.84 23.70 18.22
CA THR A 22 -14.03 22.80 19.06
C THR A 22 -14.30 23.06 20.54
N THR A 23 -14.48 24.32 20.94
CA THR A 23 -14.87 24.69 22.31
C THR A 23 -16.22 24.10 22.70
N GLU A 24 -17.23 24.22 21.83
CA GLU A 24 -18.57 23.68 22.10
C GLU A 24 -18.56 22.15 22.19
N ILE A 25 -17.75 21.47 21.38
CA ILE A 25 -17.59 20.01 21.45
C ILE A 25 -16.92 19.60 22.78
N LEU A 26 -15.84 20.29 23.18
CA LEU A 26 -15.12 20.02 24.42
C LEU A 26 -15.96 20.32 25.66
N THR A 27 -16.88 21.29 25.59
CA THR A 27 -17.70 21.72 26.73
C THR A 27 -19.00 20.92 26.84
N THR A 28 -19.63 20.58 25.71
CA THR A 28 -20.98 20.01 25.69
C THR A 28 -21.00 18.50 25.47
N LYS A 29 -20.04 17.95 24.70
CA LYS A 29 -20.03 16.51 24.37
C LYS A 29 -19.06 15.69 25.21
N ILE A 30 -18.02 16.30 25.76
CA ILE A 30 -16.95 15.60 26.47
C ILE A 30 -17.07 15.91 27.96
N ARG A 31 -17.18 14.87 28.79
CA ARG A 31 -17.33 15.04 30.24
C ARG A 31 -15.99 15.49 30.87
N PRO A 32 -16.03 16.34 31.91
CA PRO A 32 -14.83 16.66 32.70
C PRO A 32 -14.17 15.37 33.21
N GLY A 33 -12.88 15.18 32.92
CA GLY A 33 -12.11 13.99 33.29
C GLY A 33 -12.05 12.87 32.24
N ALA A 34 -12.71 13.02 31.08
CA ALA A 34 -12.56 12.10 29.97
C ALA A 34 -11.16 12.21 29.33
N VAL A 35 -10.51 11.07 29.12
CA VAL A 35 -9.22 11.00 28.41
C VAL A 35 -9.49 11.11 26.92
N LEU A 36 -8.94 12.14 26.28
CA LEU A 36 -8.94 12.30 24.83
C LEU A 36 -7.61 11.81 24.28
N GLU A 37 -7.65 10.77 23.46
CA GLU A 37 -6.50 10.29 22.71
C GLU A 37 -6.47 10.99 21.35
N ALA A 38 -5.37 11.68 21.05
CA ALA A 38 -5.21 12.44 19.82
C ALA A 38 -3.84 12.12 19.20
N ASP A 39 -3.86 11.72 17.92
CA ASP A 39 -2.65 11.50 17.14
C ASP A 39 -2.15 12.84 16.55
N PHE A 40 -1.12 13.42 17.18
CA PHE A 40 -0.44 14.59 16.65
C PHE A 40 0.63 14.16 15.64
N ARG A 41 0.41 14.44 14.34
CA ARG A 41 1.43 14.25 13.28
C ARG A 41 2.00 15.59 12.83
N GLN A 42 3.17 15.95 13.35
CA GLN A 42 3.96 17.05 12.81
C GLN A 42 4.82 16.54 11.65
N VAL A 43 4.44 16.90 10.42
CA VAL A 43 5.22 16.54 9.22
C VAL A 43 6.42 17.50 9.14
N ARG A 44 7.57 17.08 9.67
CA ARG A 44 8.81 17.89 9.67
C ARG A 44 9.36 18.13 8.26
N ASN A 45 9.09 17.22 7.33
CA ASN A 45 9.46 17.36 5.92
C ASN A 45 8.25 17.11 4.99
N PRO A 46 7.40 18.14 4.77
CA PRO A 46 6.19 18.01 3.96
C PRO A 46 6.47 17.82 2.47
N LEU A 47 7.65 18.26 2.00
CA LEU A 47 8.04 18.12 0.60
C LEU A 47 8.27 16.66 0.23
N PHE A 48 9.00 15.91 1.06
CA PHE A 48 9.24 14.48 0.86
C PHE A 48 7.94 13.67 0.87
N HIS A 49 7.06 13.97 1.83
CA HIS A 49 5.74 13.35 1.88
C HIS A 49 4.93 13.62 0.61
N ARG A 50 4.84 14.89 0.17
CA ARG A 50 4.11 15.25 -1.05
C ARG A 50 4.69 14.57 -2.29
N LYS A 51 6.02 14.58 -2.45
CA LYS A 51 6.71 13.94 -3.58
C LYS A 51 6.48 12.43 -3.64
N PHE A 52 6.57 11.75 -2.50
CA PHE A 52 6.34 10.30 -2.46
C PHE A 52 4.87 9.94 -2.74
N PHE A 53 3.92 10.66 -2.14
CA PHE A 53 2.50 10.37 -2.34
C PHE A 53 2.01 10.76 -3.74
N SER A 54 2.55 11.79 -4.39
CA SER A 54 2.20 12.10 -5.78
C SER A 54 2.59 10.97 -6.74
N LEU A 55 3.78 10.39 -6.55
CA LEU A 55 4.24 9.22 -7.29
C LEU A 55 3.32 8.01 -7.06
N LEU A 56 2.96 7.71 -5.81
CA LEU A 56 2.04 6.63 -5.50
C LEU A 56 0.65 6.85 -6.09
N ASN A 57 0.13 8.08 -6.05
CA ASN A 57 -1.17 8.41 -6.64
C ASN A 57 -1.16 8.21 -8.15
N LEU A 58 -0.09 8.62 -8.84
CA LEU A 58 0.09 8.37 -10.26
C LEU A 58 0.04 6.86 -10.56
N GLY A 59 0.89 6.08 -9.88
CA GLY A 59 0.89 4.64 -10.05
C GLY A 59 -0.45 3.99 -9.71
N PHE A 60 -1.14 4.49 -8.67
CA PHE A 60 -2.45 4.02 -8.29
C PHE A 60 -3.47 4.29 -9.40
N GLU A 61 -3.50 5.49 -9.98
CA GLU A 61 -4.42 5.87 -11.05
C GLU A 61 -4.30 4.95 -12.27
N TYR A 62 -3.07 4.74 -12.76
CA TYR A 62 -2.78 3.91 -13.92
C TYR A 62 -2.89 2.41 -13.66
N TRP A 63 -2.86 1.99 -12.39
CA TRP A 63 -3.06 0.59 -12.03
C TRP A 63 -4.54 0.19 -12.14
N THR A 64 -4.79 -0.89 -12.88
CA THR A 64 -6.10 -1.55 -12.95
C THR A 64 -6.01 -2.94 -12.33
N PRO A 65 -6.93 -3.31 -11.42
CA PRO A 65 -6.91 -4.64 -10.83
C PRO A 65 -7.30 -5.67 -11.89
N ALA A 66 -6.37 -6.56 -12.25
CA ALA A 66 -6.58 -7.59 -13.26
C ALA A 66 -7.55 -8.71 -12.85
N GLY A 67 -8.03 -8.71 -11.60
CA GLY A 67 -9.09 -9.61 -11.14
C GLY A 67 -8.74 -11.10 -11.06
N GLY A 68 -7.50 -11.42 -10.67
CA GLY A 68 -7.08 -12.81 -10.46
C GLY A 68 -7.40 -13.31 -9.05
N ALA A 69 -8.19 -14.39 -8.94
CA ALA A 69 -8.46 -15.07 -7.67
C ALA A 69 -7.38 -16.12 -7.27
N ILE A 70 -6.32 -16.21 -8.10
CA ILE A 70 -5.18 -17.10 -7.93
C ILE A 70 -3.91 -16.30 -8.16
N THR A 71 -2.97 -16.44 -7.23
CA THR A 71 -1.65 -15.82 -7.28
C THR A 71 -0.67 -16.59 -8.18
N ASP A 72 0.36 -15.93 -8.68
CA ASP A 72 1.40 -16.58 -9.49
C ASP A 72 2.18 -17.64 -8.70
N SER A 73 2.35 -17.47 -7.38
CA SER A 73 2.97 -18.47 -6.51
C SER A 73 2.12 -19.73 -6.42
N GLU A 74 0.81 -19.62 -6.21
CA GLU A 74 -0.12 -20.77 -6.24
C GLU A 74 -0.07 -21.48 -7.61
N ARG A 75 -0.06 -20.72 -8.71
CA ARG A 75 0.08 -21.27 -10.07
C ARG A 75 1.39 -22.04 -10.24
N ARG A 76 2.52 -21.48 -9.78
CA ARG A 76 3.84 -22.14 -9.84
C ARG A 76 3.89 -23.40 -8.98
N LEU A 77 3.27 -23.40 -7.81
CA LEU A 77 3.21 -24.57 -6.94
C LEU A 77 2.45 -25.73 -7.62
N VAL A 78 1.26 -25.46 -8.15
CA VAL A 78 0.42 -26.47 -8.80
C VAL A 78 1.08 -26.99 -10.09
N THR A 79 1.63 -26.10 -10.91
CA THR A 79 2.35 -26.51 -12.14
C THR A 79 3.65 -27.26 -11.84
N GLY A 80 4.37 -26.88 -10.79
CA GLY A 80 5.55 -27.61 -10.30
C GLY A 80 5.19 -29.02 -9.85
N TYR A 81 4.08 -29.17 -9.12
CA TYR A 81 3.57 -30.48 -8.71
C TYR A 81 3.12 -31.34 -9.90
N ALA A 82 2.43 -30.76 -10.89
CA ALA A 82 2.04 -31.48 -12.11
C ALA A 82 3.26 -32.00 -12.91
N LYS A 83 4.32 -31.18 -13.00
CA LYS A 83 5.60 -31.59 -13.59
C LYS A 83 6.28 -32.70 -12.80
N TYR A 84 6.27 -32.61 -11.47
CA TYR A 84 6.78 -33.66 -10.60
C TYR A 84 6.06 -34.98 -10.85
N LEU A 85 4.72 -34.98 -10.91
CA LEU A 85 3.97 -36.20 -11.24
C LEU A 85 4.30 -36.74 -12.63
N ALA A 86 4.40 -35.88 -13.63
CA ALA A 86 4.76 -36.27 -14.99
C ALA A 86 6.14 -36.95 -15.08
N TYR A 87 7.07 -36.58 -14.19
CA TYR A 87 8.39 -37.20 -14.09
C TYR A 87 8.34 -38.64 -13.57
N TYR A 88 7.49 -38.94 -12.58
CA TYR A 88 7.38 -40.29 -12.00
C TYR A 88 6.40 -41.20 -12.77
N GLY A 89 5.55 -40.64 -13.61
CA GLY A 89 4.66 -41.39 -14.48
C GLY A 89 3.39 -40.62 -14.84
N GLY A 90 3.01 -40.69 -16.11
CA GLY A 90 1.81 -40.04 -16.64
C GLY A 90 2.10 -39.25 -17.90
N ASN A 91 1.05 -38.91 -18.66
CA ASN A 91 1.19 -38.06 -19.83
C ASN A 91 1.40 -36.60 -19.36
N PRO A 92 2.55 -35.97 -19.65
CA PRO A 92 2.84 -34.60 -19.19
C PRO A 92 1.79 -33.59 -19.63
N GLN A 93 1.27 -33.73 -20.87
CA GLN A 93 0.26 -32.81 -21.39
C GLN A 93 -1.06 -32.97 -20.63
N ALA A 94 -1.48 -34.19 -20.35
CA ALA A 94 -2.72 -34.45 -19.62
C ALA A 94 -2.67 -33.90 -18.18
N LEU A 95 -1.53 -34.05 -17.51
CA LEU A 95 -1.33 -33.53 -16.15
C LEU A 95 -1.27 -32.00 -16.11
N MET A 96 -0.61 -31.37 -17.08
CA MET A 96 -0.56 -29.91 -17.19
C MET A 96 -1.94 -29.33 -17.52
N ASN A 97 -2.68 -29.92 -18.46
CA ASN A 97 -4.06 -29.52 -18.76
C ASN A 97 -4.96 -29.68 -17.52
N SER A 98 -4.80 -30.77 -16.76
CA SER A 98 -5.57 -31.00 -15.53
C SER A 98 -5.26 -29.95 -14.45
N ALA A 99 -3.99 -29.56 -14.32
CA ALA A 99 -3.56 -28.49 -13.43
C ALA A 99 -4.20 -27.15 -13.80
N GLU A 100 -4.23 -26.81 -15.10
CA GLU A 100 -4.90 -25.59 -15.57
C GLU A 100 -6.40 -25.61 -15.32
N MET A 101 -7.07 -26.74 -15.59
CA MET A 101 -8.50 -26.90 -15.30
C MET A 101 -8.81 -26.78 -13.80
N TYR A 102 -7.94 -27.32 -12.94
CA TYR A 102 -8.08 -27.19 -11.50
C TYR A 102 -7.95 -25.73 -11.05
N LEU A 103 -6.91 -25.02 -11.54
CA LEU A 103 -6.73 -23.61 -11.25
C LEU A 103 -7.94 -22.79 -11.74
N ALA A 104 -8.44 -23.02 -12.94
CA ALA A 104 -9.65 -22.34 -13.44
C ALA A 104 -10.85 -22.55 -12.51
N ARG A 105 -11.12 -23.81 -12.12
CA ARG A 105 -12.21 -24.15 -11.20
C ARG A 105 -12.09 -23.48 -9.83
N VAL A 106 -10.88 -23.39 -9.28
CA VAL A 106 -10.63 -22.70 -8.01
C VAL A 106 -10.81 -21.19 -8.17
N ALA A 107 -10.35 -20.63 -9.28
CA ALA A 107 -10.50 -19.21 -9.59
C ALA A 107 -11.98 -18.83 -9.68
N ASP A 108 -12.80 -19.59 -10.41
CA ASP A 108 -14.25 -19.33 -10.56
C ASP A 108 -14.98 -19.34 -9.22
N LYS A 109 -14.69 -20.35 -8.37
CA LYS A 109 -15.29 -20.47 -7.03
C LYS A 109 -14.95 -19.28 -6.13
N ARG A 110 -13.69 -18.83 -6.19
CA ARG A 110 -13.22 -17.68 -5.38
C ARG A 110 -13.74 -16.36 -5.95
N ALA A 111 -13.74 -16.18 -7.27
CA ALA A 111 -14.23 -15.00 -7.94
C ALA A 111 -15.71 -14.73 -7.63
N ALA A 112 -16.53 -15.77 -7.49
CA ALA A 112 -17.94 -15.66 -7.08
C ALA A 112 -18.13 -15.05 -5.68
N SER A 113 -17.10 -15.04 -4.83
CA SER A 113 -17.19 -14.60 -3.43
C SER A 113 -16.39 -13.32 -3.13
N ILE A 114 -15.74 -12.70 -4.13
CA ILE A 114 -14.82 -11.57 -3.91
C ILE A 114 -15.31 -10.33 -4.66
N SER A 115 -15.53 -9.23 -3.93
CA SER A 115 -15.64 -7.90 -4.53
C SER A 115 -14.24 -7.32 -4.71
N ILE A 116 -13.82 -7.12 -5.96
CA ILE A 116 -12.53 -6.50 -6.28
C ILE A 116 -12.66 -5.00 -5.96
N CYS A 117 -11.96 -4.55 -4.93
CA CYS A 117 -11.88 -3.14 -4.57
C CYS A 117 -10.45 -2.61 -4.76
N LYS A 118 -10.35 -1.41 -5.35
CA LYS A 118 -9.08 -0.71 -5.52
C LYS A 118 -8.77 0.05 -4.23
N SER A 119 -7.95 -0.54 -3.36
CA SER A 119 -7.58 0.07 -2.07
C SER A 119 -6.21 0.73 -2.15
N PHE A 120 -6.16 2.03 -1.87
CA PHE A 120 -4.90 2.78 -1.87
C PHE A 120 -3.95 2.30 -0.77
N ASP A 121 -4.46 1.99 0.42
CA ASP A 121 -3.63 1.52 1.54
C ASP A 121 -2.99 0.16 1.26
N ALA A 122 -3.76 -0.77 0.69
CA ALA A 122 -3.25 -2.09 0.31
C ALA A 122 -2.20 -1.96 -0.82
N TYR A 123 -2.47 -1.12 -1.80
CA TYR A 123 -1.56 -0.80 -2.89
C TYR A 123 -0.24 -0.19 -2.37
N ARG A 124 -0.33 0.85 -1.53
CA ARG A 124 0.84 1.49 -0.92
C ARG A 124 1.68 0.50 -0.12
N ALA A 125 1.04 -0.35 0.69
CA ALA A 125 1.73 -1.39 1.45
C ALA A 125 2.46 -2.36 0.52
N TRP A 126 1.82 -2.79 -0.57
CA TRP A 126 2.45 -3.64 -1.58
C TRP A 126 3.68 -2.97 -2.23
N VAL A 127 3.57 -1.72 -2.69
CA VAL A 127 4.72 -0.98 -3.26
C VAL A 127 5.87 -0.90 -2.26
N THR A 128 5.57 -0.63 -0.99
CA THR A 128 6.58 -0.50 0.08
C THR A 128 7.32 -1.83 0.32
N VAL A 129 6.59 -2.96 0.31
CA VAL A 129 7.20 -4.29 0.44
C VAL A 129 8.06 -4.63 -0.79
N GLU A 130 7.56 -4.37 -1.99
CA GLU A 130 8.30 -4.64 -3.23
C GLU A 130 9.54 -3.75 -3.40
N ALA A 131 9.51 -2.54 -2.83
CA ALA A 131 10.67 -1.66 -2.77
C ALA A 131 11.72 -2.11 -1.73
N GLY A 132 11.48 -3.21 -1.00
CA GLY A 132 12.41 -3.78 -0.02
C GLY A 132 12.22 -3.28 1.42
N TYR A 133 11.25 -2.40 1.66
CA TYR A 133 10.99 -1.80 2.97
C TYR A 133 9.95 -2.62 3.74
N PHE A 134 10.32 -3.83 4.17
CA PHE A 134 9.43 -4.71 4.94
C PHE A 134 10.13 -5.35 6.15
N ASP A 135 9.31 -5.80 7.08
CA ASP A 135 9.69 -6.72 8.15
C ASP A 135 9.10 -8.10 7.87
N VAL A 136 9.85 -9.14 8.25
CA VAL A 136 9.40 -10.52 8.17
C VAL A 136 8.84 -10.91 9.53
N VAL A 137 7.53 -11.19 9.57
CA VAL A 137 6.81 -11.49 10.81
C VAL A 137 6.25 -12.91 10.72
N GLU A 138 6.48 -13.69 11.77
CA GLU A 138 5.85 -15.00 11.96
C GLU A 138 4.48 -14.81 12.63
N MET A 139 3.47 -15.43 12.03
CA MET A 139 2.09 -15.40 12.51
C MET A 139 1.86 -16.55 13.52
N PRO A 140 0.81 -16.48 14.36
CA PRO A 140 0.52 -17.52 15.34
C PRO A 140 0.27 -18.92 14.76
N ASP A 141 -0.04 -19.03 13.47
CA ASP A 141 -0.20 -20.28 12.74
C ASP A 141 1.13 -20.82 12.15
N GLY A 142 2.26 -20.16 12.45
CA GLY A 142 3.59 -20.48 11.91
C GLY A 142 3.83 -19.95 10.50
N SER A 143 2.87 -19.24 9.89
CA SER A 143 3.06 -18.67 8.56
C SER A 143 3.95 -17.42 8.60
N ILE A 144 4.86 -17.29 7.63
CA ILE A 144 5.75 -16.13 7.52
C ILE A 144 5.15 -15.13 6.53
N ARG A 145 5.01 -13.86 6.94
CA ARG A 145 4.50 -12.78 6.09
C ARG A 145 5.43 -11.59 6.07
N LYS A 146 5.57 -10.97 4.90
CA LYS A 146 6.22 -9.66 4.75
C LYS A 146 5.21 -8.55 5.08
N VAL A 147 5.56 -7.68 6.01
CA VAL A 147 4.74 -6.54 6.44
C VAL A 147 5.46 -5.24 6.08
N ALA A 148 4.76 -4.33 5.41
CA ALA A 148 5.34 -3.04 5.01
C ALA A 148 5.81 -2.23 6.23
N LYS A 149 7.02 -1.69 6.17
CA LYS A 149 7.52 -0.77 7.20
C LYS A 149 6.75 0.54 7.16
N SER A 150 6.49 1.11 8.33
CA SER A 150 5.99 2.48 8.42
C SER A 150 7.12 3.46 8.13
N ILE A 151 6.96 4.26 7.08
CA ILE A 151 7.96 5.23 6.64
C ILE A 151 7.82 6.50 7.50
N SER A 152 8.90 6.87 8.20
CA SER A 152 8.94 8.09 9.02
C SER A 152 9.72 9.20 8.33
N PHE A 153 9.07 9.97 7.45
CA PHE A 153 9.69 11.09 6.73
C PHE A 153 10.33 12.15 7.64
N ALA A 154 9.88 12.26 8.89
CA ALA A 154 10.40 13.23 9.85
C ALA A 154 11.76 12.85 10.45
N LYS A 155 12.17 11.59 10.33
CA LYS A 155 13.44 11.06 10.84
C LYS A 155 14.44 10.73 9.73
N MET A 156 14.05 10.95 8.47
CA MET A 156 14.77 10.53 7.29
C MET A 156 15.57 11.71 6.71
N ASP A 157 16.81 11.46 6.29
CA ASP A 157 17.61 12.45 5.56
C ASP A 157 17.32 12.42 4.05
N GLU A 158 17.95 13.32 3.30
CA GLU A 158 17.71 13.46 1.85
C GLU A 158 18.18 12.24 1.05
N THR A 159 19.30 11.63 1.43
CA THR A 159 19.85 10.44 0.78
C THR A 159 19.00 9.20 1.02
N GLU A 160 18.54 8.99 2.25
CA GLU A 160 17.63 7.91 2.61
C GLU A 160 16.29 8.07 1.88
N PHE A 161 15.78 9.30 1.78
CA PHE A 161 14.56 9.58 1.04
C PHE A 161 14.72 9.33 -0.46
N GLN A 162 15.84 9.75 -1.05
CA GLN A 162 16.10 9.50 -2.46
C GLN A 162 16.14 8.01 -2.78
N GLY A 163 16.84 7.21 -1.95
CA GLY A 163 16.88 5.75 -2.13
C GLY A 163 15.49 5.10 -2.02
N LEU A 164 14.66 5.53 -1.06
CA LEU A 164 13.27 5.08 -0.95
C LEU A 164 12.45 5.46 -2.19
N TYR A 165 12.61 6.71 -2.66
CA TYR A 165 11.86 7.23 -3.79
C TYR A 165 12.20 6.47 -5.07
N GLU A 166 13.49 6.28 -5.35
CA GLU A 166 13.98 5.53 -6.52
C GLU A 166 13.51 4.07 -6.47
N ALA A 167 13.65 3.38 -5.33
CA ALA A 167 13.20 2.01 -5.19
C ALA A 167 11.69 1.86 -5.39
N ALA A 168 10.89 2.79 -4.87
CA ALA A 168 9.45 2.81 -5.11
C ALA A 168 9.14 3.11 -6.59
N PHE A 169 9.83 4.08 -7.19
CA PHE A 169 9.67 4.42 -8.60
C PHE A 169 9.96 3.22 -9.50
N ASP A 170 11.05 2.49 -9.27
CA ASP A 170 11.42 1.30 -10.04
C ASP A 170 10.36 0.21 -9.99
N VAL A 171 9.76 -0.01 -8.82
CA VAL A 171 8.62 -0.92 -8.66
C VAL A 171 7.45 -0.45 -9.52
N LEU A 172 7.08 0.83 -9.40
CA LEU A 172 5.96 1.38 -10.17
C LEU A 172 6.23 1.35 -11.68
N TRP A 173 7.45 1.67 -12.11
CA TRP A 173 7.87 1.60 -13.48
C TRP A 173 7.73 0.19 -14.04
N ARG A 174 8.35 -0.79 -13.37
CA ARG A 174 8.36 -2.19 -13.79
C ARG A 174 6.95 -2.79 -13.89
N TRP A 175 6.09 -2.47 -12.93
CA TRP A 175 4.79 -3.15 -12.81
C TRP A 175 3.62 -2.41 -13.44
N ILE A 176 3.68 -1.08 -13.53
CA ILE A 176 2.52 -0.24 -13.87
C ILE A 176 2.86 0.79 -14.96
N LEU A 177 3.80 1.70 -14.69
CA LEU A 177 3.99 2.91 -15.50
C LEU A 177 4.64 2.63 -16.87
N SER A 178 5.48 1.61 -16.99
CA SER A 178 6.12 1.22 -18.27
C SER A 178 5.12 0.84 -19.39
N ARG A 179 3.86 0.54 -19.03
CA ARG A 179 2.80 0.26 -20.00
C ARG A 179 2.11 1.52 -20.51
N ALA A 180 2.16 2.60 -19.74
CA ALA A 180 1.45 3.84 -19.99
C ALA A 180 2.36 4.97 -20.49
N PHE A 181 3.64 4.95 -20.10
CA PHE A 181 4.63 5.98 -20.41
C PHE A 181 5.76 5.43 -21.27
N LYS A 182 6.38 6.29 -22.10
CA LYS A 182 7.45 5.88 -23.02
C LYS A 182 8.83 5.89 -22.36
N SER A 183 9.04 6.80 -21.41
CA SER A 183 10.29 6.89 -20.65
C SER A 183 10.07 7.10 -19.15
N PRO A 184 11.04 6.69 -18.31
CA PRO A 184 11.02 6.97 -16.87
C PRO A 184 10.91 8.46 -16.56
N GLU A 185 11.65 9.29 -17.30
CA GLU A 185 11.66 10.75 -17.13
C GLU A 185 10.29 11.38 -17.39
N GLU A 186 9.55 10.89 -18.39
CA GLU A 186 8.19 11.35 -18.68
C GLU A 186 7.26 11.07 -17.50
N ALA A 187 7.32 9.86 -16.94
CA ALA A 187 6.50 9.47 -15.80
C ALA A 187 6.86 10.27 -14.53
N GLU A 188 8.15 10.51 -14.28
CA GLU A 188 8.61 11.30 -13.14
C GLU A 188 8.16 12.76 -13.25
N ASN A 189 8.26 13.37 -14.44
CA ASN A 189 7.78 14.73 -14.69
C ASN A 189 6.27 14.87 -14.40
N VAL A 190 5.46 13.88 -14.80
CA VAL A 190 4.02 13.87 -14.50
C VAL A 190 3.78 13.73 -12.99
N ALA A 191 4.54 12.87 -12.30
CA ALA A 191 4.46 12.74 -10.83
C ALA A 191 4.83 14.05 -10.10
N ILE A 192 5.78 14.83 -10.64
CA ILE A 192 6.16 16.14 -10.11
C ILE A 192 5.06 17.17 -10.37
N GLN A 193 4.46 17.19 -11.57
CA GLN A 193 3.34 18.10 -11.86
C GLN A 193 2.15 17.85 -10.92
N LEU A 194 1.83 16.58 -10.63
CA LEU A 194 0.79 16.22 -9.65
C LEU A 194 1.08 16.74 -8.24
N MET A 195 2.35 16.93 -7.87
CA MET A 195 2.72 17.53 -6.59
C MET A 195 2.24 18.98 -6.47
N GLY A 196 2.24 19.73 -7.57
CA GLY A 196 1.85 21.15 -7.63
C GLY A 196 0.36 21.39 -7.42
N TYR A 197 -0.48 20.41 -7.75
CA TYR A 197 -1.94 20.51 -7.64
C TYR A 197 -2.50 20.02 -6.30
N ALA A 198 -1.74 19.23 -5.53
CA ALA A 198 -2.14 18.69 -4.23
C ALA A 198 -1.82 19.62 -3.04
N GLY A 199 -1.84 20.94 -3.28
CA GLY A 199 -1.52 21.99 -2.29
C GLY A 199 -2.67 22.31 -1.35
#